data_AF-A0A559J8L3-F1
#
_entry.id   AF-A0A559J8L3-F1
#
_cell.length_a   1.000
_cell.length_b   1.000
_cell.length_c   1.000
_cell.angle_alpha   90.00
_cell.angle_beta   90.00
_cell.angle_gamma   90.00
#
_symmetry.space_group_name_H-M   'P 1'
#
loop_
_entity.id
_entity.type
_entity.pdbx_description
1 polymer ?
#
loop_
_entity_poly.entity_id
_entity_poly.type
_entity_poly.pdbx_seq_one_letter_code
_entity_poly.pdbx_strand_id
1 'polypeptide(L)'
;MADSKKWKSKLLSSSLPLEYEVAKILVSKGFSVSADYTYSRNDTGLHKDFSVDISAIAFPPFSNEHKISSQVELLVECKYRDENVKWLFLPDPNKPDYSHFTIGNTIRIIDQFSSSFINSTKPAQKFDDLFEYAYKATEMRLGESPSVYDSEIKHGLMQLQYALPALFNDRISFGNHVDDIEPIFICPILVTSADLILLNSKNSVSTIYSADTINDLGKSVPYILLYHDYGPDFRNHCQNVFADFADLEDLPIIVELEEMRKKSNDKFYDFEYPSNFGKSLSLATRYLLNKYFTQIIICNINAFPALIDNLKKAISDMNRSIRKI
;
A
#
# COMPACT_ATOMS: atom_id res chain seq x y z
N MET A 1 -38.38 23.07 -3.02
CA MET A 1 -37.39 22.60 -2.01
C MET A 1 -36.65 21.33 -2.44
N ALA A 2 -36.28 21.18 -3.72
CA ALA A 2 -35.60 19.97 -4.25
C ALA A 2 -34.10 20.18 -4.55
N ASP A 3 -33.62 21.43 -4.60
CA ASP A 3 -32.22 21.76 -4.91
C ASP A 3 -31.25 21.61 -3.74
N SER A 4 -31.73 21.62 -2.48
CA SER A 4 -30.82 21.67 -1.31
C SER A 4 -30.12 20.35 -0.99
N LYS A 5 -30.53 19.22 -1.57
CA LYS A 5 -29.95 17.88 -1.31
C LYS A 5 -29.08 17.33 -2.45
N LYS A 6 -29.31 17.74 -3.70
CA LYS A 6 -28.57 17.19 -4.86
C LYS A 6 -27.08 17.53 -4.85
N TRP A 7 -26.73 18.78 -4.53
CA TRP A 7 -25.33 19.20 -4.47
C TRP A 7 -24.56 18.49 -3.34
N LYS A 8 -25.21 18.23 -2.20
CA LYS A 8 -24.60 17.49 -1.07
C LYS A 8 -24.25 16.07 -1.48
N SER A 9 -25.18 15.38 -2.12
CA SER A 9 -24.95 14.02 -2.63
C SER A 9 -23.80 13.99 -3.63
N LYS A 10 -23.71 14.99 -4.53
CA LYS A 10 -22.62 15.11 -5.50
C LYS A 10 -21.26 15.37 -4.83
N LEU A 11 -21.23 16.28 -3.86
CA LEU A 11 -20.02 16.60 -3.09
C LEU A 11 -19.54 15.41 -2.26
N LEU A 12 -20.45 14.62 -1.69
CA LEU A 12 -20.08 13.40 -0.99
C LEU A 12 -19.54 12.35 -1.97
N SER A 13 -20.21 12.16 -3.12
CA SER A 13 -19.77 11.19 -4.13
C SER A 13 -18.43 11.52 -4.79
N SER A 14 -17.93 12.75 -4.68
CA SER A 14 -16.62 13.13 -5.20
C SER A 14 -15.46 12.71 -4.29
N SER A 15 -15.70 12.03 -3.16
CA SER A 15 -14.71 11.68 -2.12
C SER A 15 -14.02 12.85 -1.40
N LEU A 16 -14.01 14.07 -1.96
CA LEU A 16 -13.34 15.24 -1.39
C LEU A 16 -13.57 15.46 0.14
N PRO A 17 -14.79 15.33 0.69
CA PRO A 17 -14.97 15.43 2.15
C PRO A 17 -14.26 14.32 2.94
N LEU A 18 -14.25 13.09 2.41
CA LEU A 18 -13.56 11.94 3.01
C LEU A 18 -12.04 12.15 2.94
N GLU A 19 -11.51 12.63 1.81
CA GLU A 19 -10.09 12.95 1.67
C GLU A 19 -9.64 13.96 2.73
N TYR A 20 -10.42 15.03 2.94
CA TYR A 20 -10.10 16.02 3.97
C TYR A 20 -10.15 15.43 5.40
N GLU A 21 -11.08 14.51 5.67
CA GLU A 21 -11.16 13.82 6.95
C GLU A 21 -9.94 12.92 7.20
N VAL A 22 -9.57 12.11 6.21
CA VAL A 22 -8.37 11.26 6.22
C VAL A 22 -7.10 12.09 6.43
N ALA A 23 -6.95 13.20 5.70
CA ALA A 23 -5.83 14.12 5.82
C ALA A 23 -5.71 14.70 7.24
N LYS A 24 -6.83 15.14 7.84
CA LYS A 24 -6.84 15.63 9.23
C LYS A 24 -6.42 14.54 10.22
N ILE A 25 -6.88 13.31 10.03
CA ILE A 25 -6.46 12.17 10.88
C ILE A 25 -4.95 11.98 10.76
N LEU A 26 -4.40 11.91 9.55
CA LEU A 26 -2.96 11.75 9.33
C LEU A 26 -2.15 12.88 9.98
N VAL A 27 -2.56 14.14 9.80
CA VAL A 27 -1.91 15.31 10.43
C VAL A 27 -1.97 15.20 11.95
N SER A 28 -3.11 14.84 12.53
CA SER A 28 -3.24 14.61 13.99
C SER A 28 -2.35 13.49 14.52
N LYS A 29 -1.91 12.58 13.63
CA LYS A 29 -0.97 11.49 13.91
C LYS A 29 0.48 11.86 13.57
N GLY A 30 0.77 13.11 13.24
CA GLY A 30 2.13 13.61 13.01
C GLY A 30 2.69 13.36 11.61
N PHE A 31 1.82 13.11 10.63
CA PHE A 31 2.22 13.08 9.22
C PHE A 31 2.11 14.49 8.62
N SER A 32 3.02 14.82 7.71
CA SER A 32 2.82 15.90 6.75
C SER A 32 2.09 15.34 5.52
N VAL A 33 1.07 16.02 5.03
CA VAL A 33 0.21 15.54 3.94
C VAL A 33 0.27 16.47 2.74
N SER A 34 0.15 15.91 1.54
CA SER A 34 -0.02 16.63 0.28
C SER A 34 -1.15 15.98 -0.51
N ALA A 35 -1.98 16.80 -1.14
CA ALA A 35 -3.03 16.32 -2.04
C ALA A 35 -2.42 15.94 -3.40
N ASP A 36 -3.06 15.01 -4.09
CA ASP A 36 -2.76 14.62 -5.47
C ASP A 36 -1.30 14.21 -5.68
N TYR A 37 -0.94 13.02 -5.22
CA TYR A 37 0.33 12.40 -5.61
C TYR A 37 0.29 12.04 -7.10
N THR A 38 0.84 12.92 -7.93
CA THR A 38 0.84 12.76 -9.38
C THR A 38 1.90 11.76 -9.84
N TYR A 39 1.51 10.88 -10.75
CA TYR A 39 2.40 9.99 -11.47
C TYR A 39 1.91 9.84 -12.91
N SER A 40 2.85 9.56 -13.82
CA SER A 40 2.52 9.37 -15.21
C SER A 40 2.62 7.89 -15.58
N ARG A 41 1.72 7.42 -16.45
CA ARG A 41 1.81 6.08 -17.05
C ARG A 41 1.47 6.12 -18.52
N ASN A 42 1.99 5.15 -19.25
CA ASN A 42 1.56 4.91 -20.62
C ASN A 42 0.18 4.22 -20.60
N ASP A 43 -0.84 4.89 -21.12
CA ASP A 43 -2.19 4.39 -21.26
C ASP A 43 -2.56 4.35 -22.75
N THR A 44 -2.58 3.15 -23.34
CA THR A 44 -2.87 2.91 -24.76
C THR A 44 -1.97 3.67 -25.75
N GLY A 45 -0.69 3.85 -25.40
CA GLY A 45 0.30 4.55 -26.23
C GLY A 45 0.37 6.06 -25.97
N LEU A 46 -0.48 6.59 -25.09
CA LEU A 46 -0.47 7.99 -24.68
C LEU A 46 0.04 8.12 -23.25
N HIS A 47 0.99 9.02 -23.03
CA HIS A 47 1.43 9.38 -21.70
C HIS A 47 0.35 10.25 -21.05
N LYS A 48 -0.19 9.79 -19.91
CA LYS A 48 -1.22 10.50 -19.14
C LYS A 48 -0.80 10.57 -17.68
N ASP A 49 -1.18 11.68 -17.06
CA ASP A 49 -1.01 11.89 -15.63
C ASP A 49 -2.24 11.37 -14.89
N PHE A 50 -1.96 10.72 -13.76
CA PHE A 50 -2.92 10.22 -12.80
C PHE A 50 -2.50 10.69 -11.42
N SER A 51 -3.41 10.65 -10.46
CA SER A 51 -3.08 10.94 -9.06
C SER A 51 -3.65 9.88 -8.13
N VAL A 52 -2.99 9.76 -6.97
CA VAL A 52 -3.58 9.21 -5.74
C VAL A 52 -3.94 10.39 -4.85
N ASP A 53 -5.12 10.33 -4.22
CA ASP A 53 -5.70 11.48 -3.54
C ASP A 53 -4.78 12.13 -2.48
N ILE A 54 -4.07 11.33 -1.68
CA ILE A 54 -3.20 11.81 -0.60
C ILE A 54 -1.84 11.10 -0.61
N SER A 55 -0.76 11.89 -0.54
CA SER A 55 0.56 11.44 -0.09
C SER A 55 0.81 11.95 1.34
N ALA A 56 1.33 11.08 2.21
CA ALA A 56 1.66 11.45 3.57
C ALA A 56 3.05 10.93 3.96
N ILE A 57 3.85 11.82 4.57
CA ILE A 57 5.21 11.55 4.99
C ILE A 57 5.38 11.76 6.50
N ALA A 58 6.17 10.90 7.15
CA ALA A 58 6.61 11.08 8.52
C ALA A 58 8.01 10.51 8.75
N PHE A 59 8.66 10.94 9.83
CA PHE A 59 10.06 10.61 10.12
C PHE A 59 10.21 9.97 11.51
N PRO A 60 10.45 8.64 11.59
CA PRO A 60 10.82 7.99 12.83
C PRO A 60 12.23 8.34 13.33
N PRO A 61 12.49 8.25 14.64
CA PRO A 61 11.53 7.91 15.70
C PRO A 61 10.47 9.00 15.92
N PHE A 62 9.19 8.62 15.92
CA PHE A 62 8.08 9.58 16.06
C PHE A 62 8.04 10.33 17.40
N SER A 63 8.87 9.92 18.36
CA SER A 63 8.98 10.53 19.68
C SER A 63 10.09 11.60 19.77
N ASN A 64 10.89 11.81 18.73
CA ASN A 64 11.99 12.78 18.73
C ASN A 64 12.14 13.45 17.36
N GLU A 65 11.68 14.69 17.25
CA GLU A 65 11.72 15.49 16.03
C GLU A 65 13.13 15.92 15.59
N HIS A 66 14.14 15.81 16.46
CA HIS A 66 15.53 16.15 16.15
C HIS A 66 16.35 14.96 15.68
N LYS A 67 15.72 13.80 15.50
CA LYS A 67 16.37 12.60 14.99
C LYS A 67 15.53 12.00 13.88
N ILE A 68 16.17 11.78 12.74
CA ILE A 68 15.61 11.01 11.63
C ILE A 68 16.48 9.77 11.50
N SER A 69 15.87 8.59 11.53
CA SER A 69 16.55 7.32 11.26
C SER A 69 15.88 6.49 10.19
N SER A 70 14.74 6.94 9.70
CA SER A 70 14.02 6.33 8.58
C SER A 70 12.96 7.31 8.07
N GLN A 71 12.36 6.98 6.95
CA GLN A 71 11.23 7.70 6.37
C GLN A 71 10.01 6.79 6.26
N VAL A 72 8.81 7.35 6.40
CA VAL A 72 7.54 6.65 6.20
C VAL A 72 6.75 7.38 5.13
N GLU A 73 6.29 6.64 4.13
CA GLU A 73 5.46 7.12 3.03
C GLU A 73 4.14 6.35 2.97
N LEU A 74 3.05 7.09 2.97
CA LEU A 74 1.71 6.55 2.74
C LEU A 74 1.15 7.15 1.45
N LEU A 75 0.60 6.28 0.60
CA LEU A 75 -0.30 6.68 -0.47
C LEU A 75 -1.70 6.27 -0.05
N VAL A 76 -2.61 7.23 0.00
CA VAL A 76 -3.98 7.00 0.46
C VAL A 76 -4.98 7.42 -0.61
N GLU A 77 -5.73 6.44 -1.10
CA GLU A 77 -6.83 6.64 -2.05
C GLU A 77 -8.15 6.58 -1.28
N CYS A 78 -9.08 7.48 -1.56
CA CYS A 78 -10.34 7.65 -0.82
C CYS A 78 -11.55 7.36 -1.72
N LYS A 79 -12.42 6.45 -1.26
CA LYS A 79 -13.69 6.13 -1.95
C LYS A 79 -14.86 6.29 -1.01
N TYR A 80 -15.52 7.45 -1.06
CA TYR A 80 -16.76 7.66 -0.32
C TYR A 80 -17.89 6.83 -0.91
N ARG A 81 -18.68 6.21 -0.05
CA ARG A 81 -19.89 5.47 -0.39
C ARG A 81 -21.03 5.79 0.57
N ASP A 82 -22.23 5.77 0.02
CA ASP A 82 -23.44 5.87 0.81
C ASP A 82 -23.71 4.57 1.60
N GLU A 83 -24.57 4.66 2.61
CA GLU A 83 -24.85 3.57 3.56
C GLU A 83 -25.43 2.30 2.92
N ASN A 84 -26.01 2.40 1.72
CA ASN A 84 -26.57 1.26 1.01
C ASN A 84 -25.53 0.47 0.22
N VAL A 85 -24.29 0.98 0.15
CA VAL A 85 -23.20 0.31 -0.54
C VAL A 85 -22.37 -0.48 0.46
N LYS A 86 -22.15 -1.75 0.15
CA LYS A 86 -21.32 -2.68 0.91
C LYS A 86 -20.22 -3.21 0.01
N TRP A 87 -19.02 -3.36 0.54
CA TRP A 87 -17.93 -4.02 -0.18
C TRP A 87 -17.81 -5.44 0.33
N LEU A 88 -18.05 -6.40 -0.56
CA LEU A 88 -17.98 -7.83 -0.29
C LEU A 88 -16.60 -8.37 -0.66
N PHE A 89 -16.03 -9.18 0.22
CA PHE A 89 -14.70 -9.74 0.07
C PHE A 89 -14.74 -11.26 0.13
N LEU A 90 -14.08 -11.89 -0.83
CA LEU A 90 -13.87 -13.33 -0.82
C LEU A 90 -12.56 -13.64 -0.08
N PRO A 91 -12.61 -14.44 1.00
CA PRO A 91 -11.41 -14.84 1.73
C PRO A 91 -10.48 -15.66 0.82
N ASP A 92 -9.17 -15.63 1.09
CA ASP A 92 -8.22 -16.50 0.39
C ASP A 92 -8.61 -17.98 0.58
N PRO A 93 -8.95 -18.71 -0.51
CA PRO A 93 -9.34 -20.12 -0.40
C PRO A 93 -8.13 -21.05 -0.28
N ASN A 94 -6.91 -20.55 -0.47
CA ASN A 94 -5.70 -21.35 -0.47
C ASN A 94 -5.28 -21.74 0.95
N LYS A 95 -4.52 -22.84 1.06
CA LYS A 95 -3.80 -23.16 2.29
C LYS A 95 -2.70 -22.10 2.51
N PRO A 96 -2.27 -21.85 3.76
CA PRO A 96 -1.25 -20.86 4.07
C PRO A 96 0.02 -20.96 3.20
N ASP A 97 0.55 -22.18 3.00
CA ASP A 97 1.77 -22.42 2.20
C ASP A 97 1.62 -22.13 0.68
N TYR A 98 0.38 -21.96 0.22
CA TYR A 98 0.04 -21.68 -1.18
C TYR A 98 -0.67 -20.33 -1.35
N SER A 99 -0.72 -19.53 -0.28
CA SER A 99 -1.30 -18.20 -0.31
C SER A 99 -0.51 -17.28 -1.23
N HIS A 100 -1.21 -16.37 -1.90
CA HIS A 100 -0.57 -15.31 -2.68
C HIS A 100 0.00 -14.20 -1.78
N PHE A 101 -0.39 -14.17 -0.50
CA PHE A 101 0.09 -13.20 0.46
C PHE A 101 1.47 -13.59 0.99
N THR A 102 2.36 -12.62 1.04
CA THR A 102 3.65 -12.74 1.68
C THR A 102 3.63 -11.99 3.01
N ILE A 103 3.80 -12.74 4.10
CA ILE A 103 3.80 -12.21 5.46
C ILE A 103 5.02 -11.31 5.70
N GLY A 104 4.79 -10.16 6.32
CA GLY A 104 5.75 -9.10 6.57
C GLY A 104 5.89 -8.07 5.44
N ASN A 105 5.09 -8.16 4.38
CA ASN A 105 5.22 -7.27 3.20
C ASN A 105 4.10 -6.22 3.06
N THR A 106 3.15 -6.15 3.99
CA THR A 106 2.14 -5.07 3.98
C THR A 106 2.76 -3.70 4.22
N ILE A 107 3.69 -3.62 5.18
CA ILE A 107 4.60 -2.49 5.31
C ILE A 107 5.83 -2.83 4.49
N ARG A 108 6.04 -2.11 3.39
CA ARG A 108 7.15 -2.36 2.49
C ARG A 108 8.38 -1.69 3.03
N ILE A 109 9.44 -2.46 3.15
CA ILE A 109 10.73 -1.99 3.66
C ILE A 109 11.69 -1.92 2.49
N ILE A 110 12.30 -0.76 2.31
CA ILE A 110 13.40 -0.52 1.38
C ILE A 110 14.56 0.01 2.19
N ASP A 111 15.60 -0.79 2.32
CA ASP A 111 16.84 -0.44 3.02
C ASP A 111 18.07 -0.82 2.19
N GLN A 112 17.90 -1.41 1.00
CA GLN A 112 18.97 -1.88 0.12
C GLN A 112 19.91 -0.75 -0.31
N PHE A 113 19.39 0.46 -0.41
CA PHE A 113 20.13 1.67 -0.82
C PHE A 113 20.64 2.51 0.37
N SER A 114 20.39 2.07 1.61
CA SER A 114 20.81 2.78 2.81
C SER A 114 22.11 2.22 3.39
N SER A 115 22.87 3.10 4.05
CA SER A 115 24.00 2.77 4.93
C SER A 115 23.57 2.11 6.25
N SER A 116 22.26 2.01 6.48
CA SER A 116 21.63 1.30 7.60
C SER A 116 20.60 0.29 7.11
N PHE A 117 20.28 -0.74 7.91
CA PHE A 117 19.30 -1.76 7.54
C PHE A 117 18.41 -2.19 8.70
N ILE A 118 17.26 -2.76 8.39
CA ILE A 118 16.27 -3.25 9.36
C ILE A 118 16.59 -4.69 9.75
N ASN A 119 17.17 -4.88 10.93
CA ASN A 119 17.58 -6.20 11.41
C ASN A 119 16.40 -7.09 11.85
N SER A 120 15.18 -6.56 11.99
CA SER A 120 14.02 -7.39 12.33
C SER A 120 12.72 -6.95 11.64
N THR A 121 12.18 -7.84 10.80
CA THR A 121 10.87 -7.67 10.14
C THR A 121 9.71 -8.28 10.94
N LYS A 122 9.97 -8.89 12.10
CA LYS A 122 8.93 -9.47 12.97
C LYS A 122 7.81 -8.49 13.34
N PRO A 123 8.05 -7.19 13.58
CA PRO A 123 6.95 -6.27 13.84
C PRO A 123 6.04 -6.04 12.62
N ALA A 124 6.56 -6.10 11.38
CA ALA A 124 5.72 -6.08 10.18
C ALA A 124 4.85 -7.34 10.09
N GLN A 125 5.40 -8.51 10.42
CA GLN A 125 4.61 -9.75 10.47
C GLN A 125 3.47 -9.67 11.50
N LYS A 126 3.74 -9.11 12.69
CA LYS A 126 2.71 -8.85 13.70
C LYS A 126 1.67 -7.81 13.28
N PHE A 127 2.05 -6.87 12.43
CA PHE A 127 1.11 -5.93 11.84
C PHE A 127 0.18 -6.65 10.86
N ASP A 128 0.71 -7.60 10.09
CA ASP A 128 -0.08 -8.43 9.18
C ASP A 128 -1.12 -9.29 9.92
N ASP A 129 -0.83 -9.73 11.14
CA ASP A 129 -1.76 -10.49 12.00
C ASP A 129 -3.06 -9.72 12.34
N LEU A 130 -3.11 -8.40 12.09
CA LEU A 130 -4.31 -7.61 12.30
C LEU A 130 -5.38 -7.88 11.21
N PHE A 131 -4.95 -8.29 10.01
CA PHE A 131 -5.81 -8.30 8.83
C PHE A 131 -6.42 -9.67 8.57
N GLU A 132 -7.64 -9.63 8.03
CA GLU A 132 -8.17 -10.75 7.28
C GLU A 132 -7.71 -10.63 5.82
N TYR A 133 -7.40 -11.77 5.19
CA TYR A 133 -6.88 -11.82 3.82
C TYR A 133 -7.99 -12.10 2.81
N ALA A 134 -8.09 -11.27 1.78
CA ALA A 134 -9.06 -11.44 0.69
C ALA A 134 -8.38 -11.41 -0.68
N TYR A 135 -8.77 -12.31 -1.59
CA TYR A 135 -8.18 -12.35 -2.93
C TYR A 135 -9.04 -11.66 -4.00
N LYS A 136 -10.30 -11.32 -3.67
CA LYS A 136 -11.23 -10.67 -4.57
C LYS A 136 -12.26 -9.85 -3.81
N ALA A 137 -12.67 -8.74 -4.41
CA ALA A 137 -13.68 -7.85 -3.87
C ALA A 137 -14.72 -7.47 -4.92
N THR A 138 -15.91 -7.09 -4.48
CA THR A 138 -16.95 -6.46 -5.31
C THR A 138 -17.77 -5.48 -4.47
N GLU A 139 -18.31 -4.47 -5.13
CA GLU A 139 -19.24 -3.53 -4.54
C GLU A 139 -20.67 -4.00 -4.80
N MET A 140 -21.49 -4.01 -3.76
CA MET A 140 -22.92 -4.30 -3.87
C MET A 140 -23.72 -3.13 -3.31
N ARG A 141 -24.63 -2.62 -4.14
CA ARG A 141 -25.63 -1.64 -3.74
C ARG A 141 -26.90 -2.36 -3.32
N LEU A 142 -27.40 -2.02 -2.14
CA LEU A 142 -28.68 -2.46 -1.60
C LEU A 142 -29.77 -1.39 -1.86
N GLY A 143 -31.04 -1.75 -1.63
CA GLY A 143 -32.18 -0.83 -1.74
C GLY A 143 -33.01 -1.05 -3.00
N GLU A 144 -33.61 0.03 -3.54
CA GLU A 144 -34.64 -0.02 -4.59
C GLU A 144 -34.15 -0.52 -5.95
N SER A 145 -32.85 -0.38 -6.24
CA SER A 145 -32.23 -0.86 -7.47
C SER A 145 -30.91 -1.56 -7.13
N PRO A 146 -30.98 -2.80 -6.62
CA PRO A 146 -29.80 -3.54 -6.21
C PRO A 146 -28.92 -3.82 -7.42
N SER A 147 -27.62 -3.68 -7.23
CA SER A 147 -26.66 -3.79 -8.32
C SER A 147 -25.29 -4.17 -7.78
N VAL A 148 -24.50 -4.81 -8.65
CA VAL A 148 -23.15 -5.26 -8.32
C VAL A 148 -22.20 -4.66 -9.34
N TYR A 149 -21.16 -3.98 -8.85
CA TYR A 149 -20.12 -3.37 -9.65
C TYR A 149 -18.76 -3.66 -9.00
N ASP A 150 -17.68 -3.61 -9.76
CA ASP A 150 -16.33 -3.73 -9.18
C ASP A 150 -15.36 -2.67 -9.72
N SER A 151 -15.83 -1.82 -10.64
CA SER A 151 -15.03 -0.81 -11.34
C SER A 151 -14.33 0.13 -10.38
N GLU A 152 -15.03 0.53 -9.32
CA GLU A 152 -14.55 1.56 -8.41
C GLU A 152 -13.49 1.08 -7.42
N ILE A 153 -13.69 -0.12 -6.87
CA ILE A 153 -12.68 -0.79 -6.04
C ILE A 153 -11.44 -1.03 -6.90
N LYS A 154 -11.61 -1.60 -8.10
CA LYS A 154 -10.50 -1.82 -9.03
C LYS A 154 -9.80 -0.52 -9.41
N HIS A 155 -10.52 0.56 -9.66
CA HIS A 155 -9.94 1.85 -9.99
C HIS A 155 -9.04 2.36 -8.87
N GLY A 156 -9.51 2.35 -7.63
CA GLY A 156 -8.70 2.76 -6.48
C GLY A 156 -7.48 1.87 -6.24
N LEU A 157 -7.63 0.56 -6.41
CA LEU A 157 -6.50 -0.39 -6.32
C LEU A 157 -5.47 -0.14 -7.42
N MET A 158 -5.91 0.12 -8.65
CA MET A 158 -5.02 0.42 -9.78
C MET A 158 -4.30 1.75 -9.60
N GLN A 159 -4.96 2.80 -9.09
CA GLN A 159 -4.30 4.08 -8.79
C GLN A 159 -3.15 3.88 -7.81
N LEU A 160 -3.41 3.20 -6.69
CA LEU A 160 -2.39 2.86 -5.71
C LEU A 160 -1.29 1.99 -6.33
N GLN A 161 -1.65 0.91 -7.04
CA GLN A 161 -0.68 -0.01 -7.63
C GLN A 161 0.27 0.69 -8.60
N TYR A 162 -0.25 1.54 -9.51
CA TYR A 162 0.55 2.23 -10.53
C TYR A 162 1.36 3.42 -9.99
N ALA A 163 0.93 4.03 -8.88
CA ALA A 163 1.67 5.11 -8.22
C ALA A 163 2.92 4.60 -7.49
N LEU A 164 2.90 3.36 -7.01
CA LEU A 164 3.98 2.83 -6.17
C LEU A 164 5.35 2.74 -6.85
N PRO A 165 5.49 2.28 -8.12
CA PRO A 165 6.77 2.35 -8.81
C PRO A 165 7.34 3.77 -8.87
N ALA A 166 6.49 4.77 -9.15
CA ALA A 166 6.91 6.16 -9.20
C ALA A 166 7.39 6.66 -7.82
N LEU A 167 6.68 6.29 -6.75
CA LEU A 167 7.09 6.63 -5.38
C LEU A 167 8.42 5.95 -5.00
N PHE A 168 8.57 4.68 -5.34
CA PHE A 168 9.83 3.95 -5.12
C PHE A 168 10.99 4.66 -5.83
N ASN A 169 10.82 4.97 -7.11
CA ASN A 169 11.84 5.64 -7.90
C ASN A 169 12.20 7.03 -7.34
N ASP A 170 11.19 7.82 -6.97
CA ASP A 170 11.39 9.16 -6.41
C ASP A 170 12.13 9.13 -5.06
N ARG A 171 11.82 8.14 -4.20
CA ARG A 171 12.44 8.03 -2.87
C ARG A 171 13.79 7.32 -2.89
N ILE A 172 14.04 6.46 -3.86
CA ILE A 172 15.38 5.93 -4.13
C ILE A 172 16.14 6.97 -4.96
N SER A 173 16.45 8.10 -4.32
CA SER A 173 17.30 9.13 -4.88
C SER A 173 18.71 8.98 -4.32
N PHE A 174 19.70 8.92 -5.20
CA PHE A 174 21.10 8.91 -4.79
C PHE A 174 21.51 10.33 -4.42
N GLY A 175 21.57 10.59 -3.11
CA GLY A 175 22.14 11.82 -2.57
C GLY A 175 23.63 11.94 -2.88
N ASN A 176 24.28 12.97 -2.33
CA ASN A 176 25.73 13.14 -2.49
C ASN A 176 26.54 12.20 -1.59
N HIS A 177 25.95 11.66 -0.52
CA HIS A 177 26.62 10.83 0.47
C HIS A 177 25.77 9.61 0.88
N VAL A 178 26.42 8.48 1.16
CA VAL A 178 25.76 7.22 1.59
C VAL A 178 25.02 7.33 2.94
N ASP A 179 25.50 8.22 3.82
CA ASP A 179 24.85 8.50 5.11
C ASP A 179 23.57 9.33 4.96
N ASP A 180 23.31 9.93 3.80
CA ASP A 180 22.10 10.73 3.58
C ASP A 180 20.89 9.85 3.19
N ILE A 181 21.12 8.55 2.90
CA ILE A 181 20.09 7.63 2.45
C ILE A 181 19.63 6.78 3.62
N GLU A 182 18.44 7.07 4.14
CA GLU A 182 17.83 6.35 5.26
C GLU A 182 16.86 5.25 4.78
N PRO A 183 16.60 4.20 5.59
CA PRO A 183 15.58 3.21 5.28
C PRO A 183 14.19 3.82 5.11
N ILE A 184 13.40 3.28 4.19
CA ILE A 184 12.06 3.77 3.85
C ILE A 184 11.02 2.69 4.14
N PHE A 185 9.93 3.08 4.80
CA PHE A 185 8.72 2.30 4.96
C PHE A 185 7.63 2.84 4.05
N ILE A 186 7.00 1.99 3.24
CA ILE A 186 5.93 2.38 2.31
C ILE A 186 4.67 1.55 2.59
N CYS A 187 3.51 2.20 2.68
CA CYS A 187 2.24 1.50 2.88
C CYS A 187 1.08 2.17 2.11
N PRO A 188 0.51 1.53 1.07
CA PRO A 188 -0.65 2.05 0.36
C PRO A 188 -1.95 1.62 1.04
N ILE A 189 -2.90 2.54 1.13
CA ILE A 189 -4.16 2.34 1.83
C ILE A 189 -5.31 2.86 0.98
N LEU A 190 -6.32 2.02 0.74
CA LEU A 190 -7.59 2.42 0.18
C LEU A 190 -8.57 2.64 1.34
N VAL A 191 -8.97 3.89 1.59
CA VAL A 191 -9.91 4.26 2.64
C VAL A 191 -11.32 4.42 2.05
N THR A 192 -12.32 3.88 2.73
CA THR A 192 -13.72 4.00 2.30
C THR A 192 -14.67 4.22 3.48
N SER A 193 -15.84 4.80 3.22
CA SER A 193 -16.95 4.81 4.18
C SER A 193 -17.88 3.58 4.05
N ALA A 194 -17.70 2.73 3.03
CA ALA A 194 -18.47 1.50 2.89
C ALA A 194 -18.15 0.49 4.00
N ASP A 195 -19.15 -0.29 4.40
CA ASP A 195 -18.88 -1.44 5.27
C ASP A 195 -18.13 -2.51 4.48
N LEU A 196 -17.07 -3.05 5.11
CA LEU A 196 -16.27 -4.12 4.55
C LEU A 196 -16.79 -5.45 5.11
N ILE A 197 -17.35 -6.29 4.25
CA ILE A 197 -17.94 -7.58 4.65
C ILE A 197 -17.09 -8.71 4.08
N LEU A 198 -16.44 -9.45 4.97
CA LEU A 198 -15.72 -10.67 4.63
C LEU A 198 -16.70 -11.84 4.61
N LEU A 199 -16.83 -12.47 3.45
CA LEU A 199 -17.69 -13.63 3.27
C LEU A 199 -17.13 -14.85 4.00
N ASN A 200 -18.01 -15.70 4.53
CA ASN A 200 -17.60 -16.95 5.16
C ASN A 200 -17.01 -17.91 4.12
N SER A 201 -15.86 -18.52 4.43
CA SER A 201 -15.17 -19.47 3.54
C SER A 201 -15.99 -20.73 3.20
N LYS A 202 -17.03 -21.02 3.99
CA LYS A 202 -17.96 -22.13 3.77
C LYS A 202 -19.16 -21.76 2.89
N ASN A 203 -19.29 -20.49 2.49
CA ASN A 203 -20.37 -20.08 1.61
C ASN A 203 -20.31 -20.84 0.29
N SER A 204 -21.48 -21.18 -0.20
CA SER A 204 -21.70 -21.75 -1.52
C SER A 204 -22.75 -20.93 -2.25
N VAL A 205 -22.97 -21.23 -3.52
CA VAL A 205 -24.09 -20.66 -4.27
C VAL A 205 -25.43 -20.95 -3.59
N SER A 206 -25.59 -22.13 -2.97
CA SER A 206 -26.83 -22.48 -2.26
C SER A 206 -27.03 -21.67 -0.97
N THR A 207 -25.96 -21.36 -0.23
CA THR A 207 -26.07 -20.50 0.96
C THR A 207 -26.45 -19.07 0.59
N ILE A 208 -26.04 -18.59 -0.59
CA ILE A 208 -26.46 -17.29 -1.12
C ILE A 208 -27.96 -17.27 -1.42
N TYR A 209 -28.50 -18.33 -2.04
CA TYR A 209 -29.94 -18.42 -2.31
C TYR A 209 -30.80 -18.50 -1.04
N SER A 210 -30.27 -19.05 0.05
CA SER A 210 -31.00 -19.21 1.31
C SER A 210 -30.77 -18.07 2.30
N ALA A 211 -29.93 -17.09 1.98
CA ALA A 211 -29.64 -15.98 2.88
C ALA A 211 -30.75 -14.93 2.82
N ASP A 212 -31.24 -14.52 3.98
CA ASP A 212 -32.24 -13.46 4.10
C ASP A 212 -31.58 -12.08 4.08
N THR A 213 -30.35 -12.00 4.57
CA THR A 213 -29.56 -10.77 4.65
C THR A 213 -28.10 -11.01 4.26
N ILE A 214 -27.43 -9.92 3.89
CA ILE A 214 -25.98 -9.94 3.59
C ILE A 214 -25.13 -10.39 4.79
N ASN A 215 -25.60 -10.15 6.01
CA ASN A 215 -24.90 -10.51 7.24
C ASN A 215 -24.95 -12.02 7.52
N ASP A 216 -25.88 -12.75 6.88
CA ASP A 216 -25.89 -14.21 6.96
C ASP A 216 -24.74 -14.83 6.17
N LEU A 217 -24.17 -14.06 5.23
CA LEU A 217 -23.10 -14.49 4.35
C LEU A 217 -21.70 -14.15 4.90
N GLY A 218 -21.57 -13.28 5.88
CA GLY A 218 -20.25 -12.82 6.29
C GLY A 218 -20.25 -11.91 7.50
N LYS A 219 -19.07 -11.42 7.86
CA LYS A 219 -18.87 -10.51 8.99
C LYS A 219 -18.32 -9.18 8.53
N SER A 220 -18.78 -8.10 9.15
CA SER A 220 -18.15 -6.79 8.99
C SER A 220 -16.78 -6.77 9.66
N VAL A 221 -15.79 -6.20 8.99
CA VAL A 221 -14.41 -6.08 9.48
C VAL A 221 -13.89 -4.64 9.32
N PRO A 222 -12.98 -4.18 10.20
CA PRO A 222 -12.49 -2.79 10.17
C PRO A 222 -11.54 -2.52 9.00
N TYR A 223 -10.74 -3.52 8.63
CA TYR A 223 -9.78 -3.45 7.54
C TYR A 223 -9.49 -4.86 7.01
N ILE A 224 -9.07 -4.93 5.74
CA ILE A 224 -8.76 -6.14 4.99
C ILE A 224 -7.44 -5.93 4.25
N LEU A 225 -6.62 -6.98 4.16
CA LEU A 225 -5.52 -7.00 3.21
C LEU A 225 -5.99 -7.67 1.92
N LEU A 226 -6.05 -6.91 0.83
CA LEU A 226 -6.48 -7.41 -0.47
C LEU A 226 -5.27 -7.73 -1.34
N TYR A 227 -5.28 -8.93 -1.95
CA TYR A 227 -4.38 -9.26 -3.05
C TYR A 227 -4.94 -8.66 -4.35
N HIS A 228 -4.15 -7.83 -5.01
CA HIS A 228 -4.42 -7.25 -6.32
C HIS A 228 -3.33 -7.66 -7.29
N ASP A 229 -3.62 -8.67 -8.12
CA ASP A 229 -2.70 -9.15 -9.13
C ASP A 229 -2.41 -8.08 -10.19
N TYR A 230 -1.34 -8.28 -10.96
CA TYR A 230 -0.96 -7.36 -12.02
C TYR A 230 -0.90 -8.04 -13.39
N GLY A 231 -1.18 -7.24 -14.43
CA GLY A 231 -1.07 -7.66 -15.82
C GLY A 231 0.26 -7.28 -16.48
N PRO A 232 0.46 -7.67 -17.76
CA PRO A 232 1.64 -7.28 -18.55
C PRO A 232 1.85 -5.77 -18.62
N ASP A 233 0.79 -4.97 -18.70
CA ASP A 233 0.89 -3.51 -18.79
C ASP A 233 1.53 -2.89 -17.55
N PHE A 234 1.17 -3.38 -16.35
CA PHE A 234 1.79 -2.93 -15.11
C PHE A 234 3.25 -3.35 -15.02
N ARG A 235 3.59 -4.56 -15.51
CA ARG A 235 4.99 -5.00 -15.59
C ARG A 235 5.79 -4.05 -16.47
N ASN A 236 5.30 -3.73 -17.66
CA ASN A 236 5.95 -2.80 -18.59
C ASN A 236 6.09 -1.40 -17.96
N HIS A 237 5.07 -0.93 -17.23
CA HIS A 237 5.13 0.31 -16.46
C HIS A 237 6.28 0.31 -15.46
N CYS A 238 6.43 -0.76 -14.66
CA CYS A 238 7.54 -0.88 -13.72
C CYS A 238 8.91 -0.87 -14.43
N GLN A 239 9.05 -1.60 -15.53
CA GLN A 239 10.31 -1.64 -16.30
C GLN A 239 10.70 -0.25 -16.82
N ASN A 240 9.71 0.53 -17.27
CA ASN A 240 9.95 1.89 -17.75
C ASN A 240 10.32 2.84 -16.60
N VAL A 241 9.63 2.75 -15.45
CA VAL A 241 9.91 3.60 -14.29
C VAL A 241 11.31 3.33 -13.71
N PHE A 242 11.73 2.05 -13.69
CA PHE A 242 13.03 1.64 -13.16
C PHE A 242 14.08 1.39 -14.25
N ALA A 243 13.93 1.97 -15.45
CA ALA A 243 14.87 1.72 -16.55
C ALA A 243 16.31 2.08 -16.16
N ASP A 244 16.49 3.21 -15.47
CA ASP A 244 17.80 3.70 -15.01
C ASP A 244 18.43 2.84 -13.90
N PHE A 245 17.69 1.87 -13.36
CA PHE A 245 18.17 0.98 -12.30
C PHE A 245 18.85 -0.28 -12.84
N ALA A 246 18.90 -0.45 -14.17
CA ALA A 246 19.51 -1.63 -14.79
C ALA A 246 21.03 -1.73 -14.56
N ASP A 247 21.70 -0.58 -14.53
CA ASP A 247 23.17 -0.47 -14.56
C ASP A 247 23.71 0.36 -13.37
N LEU A 248 23.15 0.12 -12.18
CA LEU A 248 23.58 0.83 -10.94
C LEU A 248 24.98 0.44 -10.46
N GLU A 249 25.54 -0.66 -10.95
CA GLU A 249 26.80 -1.27 -10.49
C GLU A 249 28.03 -0.36 -10.65
N ASP A 250 27.99 0.60 -11.58
CA ASP A 250 29.08 1.54 -11.83
C ASP A 250 28.95 2.87 -11.05
N LEU A 251 27.83 3.10 -10.35
CA LEU A 251 27.63 4.33 -9.60
C LEU A 251 28.51 4.33 -8.33
N PRO A 252 29.35 5.36 -8.11
CA PRO A 252 30.30 5.38 -6.98
C PRO A 252 29.63 5.12 -5.62
N ILE A 253 28.45 5.70 -5.40
CA ILE A 253 27.68 5.54 -4.16
C ILE A 253 27.19 4.09 -3.96
N ILE A 254 26.85 3.40 -5.04
CA ILE A 254 26.40 2.00 -5.01
C ILE A 254 27.58 1.08 -4.72
N VAL A 255 28.73 1.32 -5.39
CA VAL A 255 29.97 0.59 -5.13
C VAL A 255 30.37 0.71 -3.66
N GLU A 256 30.34 1.94 -3.12
CA GLU A 256 30.64 2.20 -1.71
C GLU A 256 29.69 1.42 -0.77
N LEU A 257 28.38 1.52 -0.96
CA LEU A 257 27.38 0.81 -0.15
C LEU A 257 27.55 -0.71 -0.22
N GLU A 258 27.82 -1.27 -1.39
CA GLU A 258 28.08 -2.70 -1.52
C GLU A 258 29.35 -3.14 -0.80
N GLU A 259 30.42 -2.34 -0.88
CA GLU A 259 31.64 -2.61 -0.14
C GLU A 259 31.41 -2.56 1.38
N MET A 260 30.63 -1.59 1.87
CA MET A 260 30.22 -1.53 3.27
C MET A 260 29.51 -2.82 3.66
N ARG A 261 28.50 -3.26 2.88
CA ARG A 261 27.75 -4.50 3.15
C ARG A 261 28.65 -5.73 3.16
N LYS A 262 29.56 -5.86 2.19
CA LYS A 262 30.52 -6.97 2.07
C LYS A 262 31.50 -7.02 3.26
N LYS A 263 31.87 -5.87 3.83
CA LYS A 263 32.79 -5.76 4.98
C LYS A 263 32.09 -5.88 6.34
N SER A 264 30.77 -5.72 6.39
CA SER A 264 29.99 -5.86 7.63
C SER A 264 30.03 -7.29 8.17
N ASN A 265 29.72 -7.45 9.46
CA ASN A 265 29.60 -8.76 10.09
C ASN A 265 28.24 -9.43 9.83
N ASP A 266 27.32 -8.71 9.16
CA ASP A 266 25.98 -9.19 8.86
C ASP A 266 25.95 -9.97 7.54
N LYS A 267 25.04 -10.94 7.44
CA LYS A 267 24.89 -11.78 6.26
C LYS A 267 23.77 -11.24 5.38
N PHE A 268 24.14 -10.68 4.24
CA PHE A 268 23.21 -10.26 3.20
C PHE A 268 23.13 -11.33 2.10
N TYR A 269 21.93 -11.58 1.59
CA TYR A 269 21.72 -12.36 0.38
C TYR A 269 22.05 -11.53 -0.87
N ASP A 270 22.36 -12.19 -1.98
CA ASP A 270 22.76 -11.50 -3.22
C ASP A 270 21.71 -10.49 -3.71
N PHE A 271 20.41 -10.79 -3.54
CA PHE A 271 19.33 -9.89 -3.95
C PHE A 271 19.16 -8.65 -3.04
N GLU A 272 19.86 -8.60 -1.91
CA GLU A 272 19.83 -7.46 -0.97
C GLU A 272 20.93 -6.44 -1.24
N TYR A 273 21.86 -6.73 -2.16
CA TYR A 273 22.80 -5.74 -2.66
C TYR A 273 22.09 -4.74 -3.59
N PRO A 274 22.35 -3.43 -3.44
CA PRO A 274 21.62 -2.41 -4.18
C PRO A 274 21.68 -2.56 -5.71
N SER A 275 22.81 -2.99 -6.31
CA SER A 275 22.87 -3.20 -7.78
C SER A 275 21.95 -4.34 -8.24
N ASN A 276 22.00 -5.49 -7.57
CA ASN A 276 21.16 -6.65 -7.86
C ASN A 276 19.68 -6.37 -7.61
N PHE A 277 19.37 -5.61 -6.55
CA PHE A 277 18.01 -5.17 -6.25
C PHE A 277 17.48 -4.23 -7.33
N GLY A 278 18.27 -3.21 -7.72
CA GLY A 278 17.92 -2.27 -8.79
C GLY A 278 17.72 -2.98 -10.13
N LYS A 279 18.62 -3.88 -10.51
CA LYS A 279 18.48 -4.72 -11.71
C LYS A 279 17.23 -5.59 -11.67
N SER A 280 16.87 -6.10 -10.50
CA SER A 280 15.66 -6.90 -10.34
C SER A 280 14.38 -6.05 -10.47
N LEU A 281 14.43 -4.77 -10.06
CA LEU A 281 13.36 -3.79 -10.27
C LEU A 281 13.21 -3.44 -11.75
N SER A 282 14.33 -3.15 -12.45
CA SER A 282 14.32 -2.80 -13.87
C SER A 282 13.82 -3.96 -14.76
N LEU A 283 14.09 -5.20 -14.37
CA LEU A 283 13.57 -6.40 -15.03
C LEU A 283 12.12 -6.74 -14.63
N ALA A 284 11.57 -6.03 -13.64
CA ALA A 284 10.25 -6.24 -13.06
C ALA A 284 10.01 -7.73 -12.75
N THR A 285 10.94 -8.31 -11.97
CA THR A 285 10.89 -9.74 -11.61
C THR A 285 9.63 -10.07 -10.82
N ARG A 286 9.02 -11.23 -11.08
CA ARG A 286 7.75 -11.63 -10.44
C ARG A 286 7.81 -11.62 -8.91
N TYR A 287 8.93 -12.04 -8.34
CA TYR A 287 9.14 -12.03 -6.90
C TYR A 287 9.02 -10.61 -6.31
N LEU A 288 9.72 -9.62 -6.89
CA LEU A 288 9.67 -8.24 -6.41
C LEU A 288 8.30 -7.60 -6.65
N LEU A 289 7.70 -7.85 -7.82
CA LEU A 289 6.38 -7.28 -8.11
C LEU A 289 5.32 -7.79 -7.13
N ASN A 290 5.32 -9.08 -6.83
CA ASN A 290 4.46 -9.65 -5.80
C ASN A 290 4.73 -9.02 -4.44
N LYS A 291 6.00 -8.99 -4.02
CA LYS A 291 6.43 -8.46 -2.72
C LYS A 291 6.02 -7.00 -2.50
N TYR A 292 6.14 -6.15 -3.52
CA TYR A 292 6.03 -4.70 -3.34
C TYR A 292 4.79 -4.06 -3.94
N PHE A 293 4.02 -4.74 -4.80
CA PHE A 293 2.95 -4.07 -5.56
C PHE A 293 1.60 -4.80 -5.58
N THR A 294 1.44 -5.92 -4.87
CA THR A 294 0.18 -6.72 -4.91
C THR A 294 -0.66 -6.69 -3.64
N GLN A 295 -0.10 -6.30 -2.50
CA GLN A 295 -0.81 -6.23 -1.22
C GLN A 295 -1.21 -4.78 -0.91
N ILE A 296 -2.52 -4.53 -0.81
CA ILE A 296 -3.09 -3.20 -0.51
C ILE A 296 -4.04 -3.31 0.67
N ILE A 297 -3.89 -2.42 1.66
CA ILE A 297 -4.81 -2.33 2.78
C ILE A 297 -6.09 -1.65 2.32
N ILE A 298 -7.24 -2.22 2.65
CA ILE A 298 -8.54 -1.56 2.54
C ILE A 298 -9.05 -1.30 3.95
N CYS A 299 -9.38 -0.05 4.27
CA CYS A 299 -9.76 0.38 5.61
C CYS A 299 -11.08 1.14 5.59
N ASN A 300 -11.99 0.79 6.50
CA ASN A 300 -13.12 1.66 6.76
C ASN A 300 -12.65 2.92 7.51
N ILE A 301 -13.17 4.09 7.16
CA ILE A 301 -12.78 5.38 7.74
C ILE A 301 -12.86 5.40 9.27
N ASN A 302 -13.86 4.73 9.86
CA ASN A 302 -14.04 4.69 11.31
C ASN A 302 -12.90 3.94 12.02
N ALA A 303 -12.22 3.02 11.33
CA ALA A 303 -11.09 2.27 11.86
C ALA A 303 -9.73 2.90 11.49
N PHE A 304 -9.70 3.87 10.59
CA PHE A 304 -8.47 4.45 10.06
C PHE A 304 -7.55 5.06 11.14
N PRO A 305 -8.04 5.80 12.17
CA PRO A 305 -7.17 6.29 13.24
C PRO A 305 -6.42 5.16 13.98
N ALA A 306 -7.11 4.05 14.26
CA ALA A 306 -6.53 2.89 14.95
C ALA A 306 -5.54 2.13 14.05
N LEU A 307 -5.82 2.04 12.75
CA LEU A 307 -4.89 1.48 11.77
C LEU A 307 -3.57 2.27 11.77
N ILE A 308 -3.63 3.60 11.73
CA ILE A 308 -2.44 4.46 11.75
C ILE A 308 -1.66 4.31 13.07
N ASP A 309 -2.33 4.20 14.22
CA ASP A 309 -1.65 3.94 15.50
C ASP A 309 -0.89 2.60 15.49
N ASN A 310 -1.51 1.54 14.97
CA ASN A 310 -0.89 0.23 14.85
C ASN A 310 0.30 0.25 13.85
N LEU A 311 0.15 0.96 12.73
CA LEU A 311 1.21 1.14 11.74
C LEU A 311 2.41 1.86 12.35
N LYS A 312 2.18 2.98 13.05
CA LYS A 312 3.24 3.72 13.74
C LYS A 312 3.93 2.88 14.80
N LYS A 313 3.18 2.05 15.53
CA LYS A 313 3.75 1.12 16.52
C LYS A 313 4.67 0.09 15.86
N ALA A 314 4.21 -0.58 14.80
CA ALA A 314 5.01 -1.55 14.06
C ALA A 314 6.29 -0.92 13.49
N ILE A 315 6.18 0.25 12.88
CA ILE A 315 7.33 1.01 12.37
C ILE A 315 8.27 1.43 13.50
N SER A 316 7.76 1.89 14.65
CA SER A 316 8.60 2.27 15.79
C SER A 316 9.40 1.09 16.36
N ASP A 317 8.83 -0.11 16.32
CA ASP A 317 9.50 -1.33 16.76
C ASP A 317 10.55 -1.78 15.74
N MET A 318 10.28 -1.65 14.43
CA MET A 318 11.27 -1.90 13.37
C MET A 318 12.41 -0.88 13.39
N ASN A 319 12.09 0.41 13.58
CA ASN A 319 13.05 1.50 13.63
C ASN A 319 14.05 1.34 14.79
N ARG A 320 13.62 0.74 15.91
CA ARG A 320 14.51 0.37 17.02
C ARG A 320 15.49 -0.76 16.67
N SER A 321 15.24 -1.49 15.59
CA SER A 321 16.12 -2.54 15.09
C SER A 321 17.08 -2.08 13.99
N ILE A 322 17.05 -0.79 13.62
CA ILE A 322 17.99 -0.23 12.65
C ILE A 322 19.42 -0.38 13.13
N ARG A 323 20.28 -0.88 12.24
CA ARG A 323 21.72 -1.00 12.44
C ARG A 323 22.45 -0.32 11.30
N LYS A 324 23.52 0.41 11.63
CA LYS A 324 24.50 0.85 10.62
C LYS A 324 25.31 -0.35 10.14
N ILE A 325 25.63 -0.34 8.85
CA ILE A 325 26.49 -1.33 8.18
C ILE A 325 27.95 -1.13 8.62
#